data_AF-A0A170V1M8-F1
#
_entry.id   AF-A0A170V1M8-F1
#
_cell.length_a   1.000
_cell.length_b   1.000
_cell.length_c   1.000
_cell.angle_alpha   90.00
_cell.angle_beta   90.00
_cell.angle_gamma   90.00
#
_symmetry.space_group_name_H-M   'P 1'
#
loop_
_entity.id
_entity.type
_entity.pdbx_description
1 polymer ?
#
loop_
_entity_poly.entity_id
_entity_poly.type
_entity_poly.pdbx_seq_one_letter_code
_entity_poly.pdbx_strand_id
1 'polypeptide(L)'
;EKGLSISSKVYDLIYELNSMCPSLLLTVLPQLEVKLKSSNDQERLGSVSLLARMFSEKDSNLATTHQHLWRAFLGRFNDINVFIRIKCVQYSMHFLLNHPELRRDITETLKLRQHDSEENVRYEVVMAIVATAKRDFEVVSQSEDLLEFVKERTLDKKFKIRKEAMSGLAMIYR
;
A
#
# COMPACT_ATOMS: atom_id res chain seq x y z
N GLU A 1 -7.07 -6.56 -34.35
CA GLU A 1 -5.66 -6.15 -34.13
C GLU A 1 -5.04 -7.07 -33.10
N LYS A 2 -3.94 -7.75 -33.42
CA LYS A 2 -3.21 -8.60 -32.47
C LYS A 2 -2.53 -7.66 -31.47
N GLY A 3 -3.04 -7.60 -30.24
CA GLY A 3 -2.36 -6.89 -29.15
C GLY A 3 -0.92 -7.38 -29.05
N LEU A 4 0.04 -6.49 -29.31
CA LEU A 4 1.46 -6.80 -29.25
C LEU A 4 1.79 -7.36 -27.86
N SER A 5 2.45 -8.52 -27.80
CA SER A 5 2.90 -9.21 -26.58
C SER A 5 3.54 -8.27 -25.53
N ILE A 6 4.21 -7.21 -26.01
CA ILE A 6 4.84 -6.15 -25.21
C ILE A 6 3.84 -5.40 -24.31
N SER A 7 2.58 -5.23 -24.69
CA SER A 7 1.59 -4.48 -23.90
C SER A 7 1.37 -5.10 -22.51
N SER A 8 1.49 -6.43 -22.41
CA SER A 8 1.37 -7.17 -21.13
C SER A 8 2.56 -6.96 -20.19
N LYS A 9 3.68 -6.44 -20.71
CA LYS A 9 4.95 -6.25 -20.01
C LYS A 9 5.33 -4.80 -19.75
N VAL A 10 4.47 -3.85 -20.13
CA VAL A 10 4.77 -2.41 -19.99
C VAL A 10 5.08 -2.03 -18.55
N TYR A 11 4.32 -2.52 -17.57
CA TYR A 11 4.60 -2.20 -16.17
C TYR A 11 5.90 -2.82 -15.65
N ASP A 12 6.23 -4.04 -16.09
CA ASP A 12 7.52 -4.69 -15.76
C ASP A 12 8.68 -3.84 -16.32
N LEU A 13 8.57 -3.39 -17.57
CA LEU A 13 9.59 -2.54 -18.20
C LEU A 13 9.76 -1.19 -17.49
N ILE A 14 8.65 -0.53 -17.11
CA ILE A 14 8.72 0.73 -16.38
C ILE A 14 9.42 0.53 -15.03
N TYR A 15 9.12 -0.56 -14.33
CA TYR A 15 9.77 -0.88 -13.06
C TYR A 15 11.30 -1.06 -13.21
N GLU A 16 11.74 -1.86 -14.19
CA GLU A 16 13.17 -2.08 -14.45
C GLU A 16 13.87 -0.77 -14.87
N LEU A 17 13.24 0.03 -15.74
CA LEU A 17 13.76 1.32 -16.15
C LEU A 17 13.89 2.30 -14.98
N ASN A 18 12.96 2.28 -14.02
CA ASN A 18 13.06 3.12 -12.83
C ASN A 18 14.32 2.81 -12.01
N SER A 19 14.68 1.53 -11.93
CA SER A 19 15.83 1.08 -11.14
C SER A 19 17.15 1.37 -11.84
N MET A 20 17.19 1.32 -13.19
CA MET A 20 18.42 1.50 -13.96
C MET A 20 18.65 2.94 -14.45
N CYS A 21 17.58 3.62 -14.89
CA CYS A 21 17.66 4.96 -15.49
C CYS A 21 16.37 5.77 -15.24
N PRO A 22 16.13 6.22 -13.99
CA PRO A 22 14.90 6.93 -13.62
C PRO A 22 14.62 8.20 -14.46
N SER A 23 15.66 8.85 -15.00
CA SER A 23 15.52 10.02 -15.86
C SER A 23 14.71 9.77 -17.13
N LEU A 24 14.66 8.52 -17.64
CA LEU A 24 13.82 8.17 -18.78
C LEU A 24 12.33 8.16 -18.45
N LEU A 25 11.97 8.10 -17.17
CA LEU A 25 10.58 8.04 -16.72
C LEU A 25 9.97 9.42 -16.43
N LEU A 26 10.71 10.52 -16.58
CA LEU A 26 10.20 11.87 -16.30
C LEU A 26 8.90 12.19 -17.05
N THR A 27 8.75 11.68 -18.28
CA THR A 27 7.52 11.83 -19.09
C THR A 27 6.51 10.71 -18.87
N VAL A 28 6.91 9.60 -18.25
CA VAL A 28 6.07 8.43 -17.98
C VAL A 28 5.33 8.58 -16.64
N LEU A 29 5.98 9.11 -15.60
CA LEU A 29 5.38 9.29 -14.28
C LEU A 29 4.08 10.13 -14.30
N PRO A 30 3.97 11.24 -15.06
CA PRO A 30 2.71 11.97 -15.21
C PRO A 30 1.60 11.12 -15.86
N GLN A 31 1.94 10.23 -16.77
CA GLN A 31 0.97 9.33 -17.41
C GLN A 31 0.45 8.28 -16.45
N LEU A 32 1.28 7.81 -15.52
CA LEU A 32 0.83 6.93 -14.43
C LEU A 32 -0.17 7.67 -13.52
N GLU A 33 0.03 8.96 -13.24
CA GLU A 33 -0.95 9.76 -12.48
C GLU A 33 -2.31 9.81 -13.18
N VAL A 34 -2.32 9.98 -14.51
CA VAL A 34 -3.55 9.94 -15.32
C VAL A 34 -4.19 8.56 -15.22
N LYS A 35 -3.41 7.48 -15.34
CA LYS A 35 -3.93 6.11 -15.23
C LYS A 35 -4.49 5.79 -13.85
N LEU A 36 -3.97 6.38 -12.77
CA LEU A 36 -4.57 6.27 -11.43
C LEU A 36 -6.00 6.83 -11.39
N LYS A 37 -6.35 7.77 -12.28
CA LYS A 37 -7.67 8.40 -12.38
C LYS A 37 -8.54 7.79 -13.50
N SER A 38 -8.09 6.71 -14.15
CA SER A 38 -8.83 6.05 -15.23
C SER A 38 -10.16 5.50 -14.75
N SER A 39 -11.18 5.55 -15.60
CA SER A 39 -12.45 4.85 -15.39
C SER A 39 -12.31 3.32 -15.47
N ASN A 40 -11.21 2.82 -16.05
CA ASN A 40 -10.92 1.39 -16.15
C ASN A 40 -10.19 0.89 -14.90
N ASP A 41 -10.85 0.00 -14.16
CA ASP A 41 -10.33 -0.60 -12.93
C ASP A 41 -9.02 -1.36 -13.14
N GLN A 42 -8.83 -2.02 -14.28
CA GLN A 42 -7.59 -2.76 -14.58
C GLN A 42 -6.41 -1.83 -14.80
N GLU A 43 -6.63 -0.67 -15.43
CA GLU A 43 -5.58 0.33 -15.59
C GLU A 43 -5.17 0.94 -14.24
N ARG A 44 -6.17 1.26 -13.39
CA ARG A 44 -5.90 1.74 -12.03
C ARG A 44 -5.14 0.70 -11.22
N LEU A 45 -5.59 -0.57 -11.25
CA LEU A 45 -4.96 -1.66 -10.50
C LEU A 45 -3.51 -1.91 -10.95
N GLY A 46 -3.25 -1.91 -12.26
CA GLY A 46 -1.90 -2.04 -12.81
C GLY A 46 -0.99 -0.90 -12.36
N SER A 47 -1.48 0.35 -12.44
CA SER A 47 -0.73 1.54 -12.05
C SER A 47 -0.47 1.57 -10.53
N VAL A 48 -1.46 1.23 -9.71
CA VAL A 48 -1.31 1.09 -8.25
C VAL A 48 -0.29 0.02 -7.91
N SER A 49 -0.33 -1.14 -8.57
CA SER A 49 0.59 -2.24 -8.30
C SER A 49 2.04 -1.87 -8.63
N LEU A 50 2.25 -1.19 -9.76
CA LEU A 50 3.56 -0.69 -10.16
C LEU A 50 4.07 0.39 -9.20
N LEU A 51 3.27 1.42 -8.94
CA LEU A 51 3.67 2.54 -8.10
C LEU A 51 3.89 2.12 -6.65
N ALA A 52 3.06 1.22 -6.11
CA ALA A 52 3.26 0.69 -4.76
C ALA A 52 4.61 -0.01 -4.64
N ARG A 53 5.00 -0.80 -5.65
CA ARG A 53 6.32 -1.43 -5.70
C ARG A 53 7.42 -0.37 -5.76
N MET A 54 7.40 0.52 -6.76
CA MET A 54 8.42 1.56 -6.95
C MET A 54 8.58 2.50 -5.74
N PHE A 55 7.48 2.92 -5.12
CA PHE A 55 7.52 3.83 -3.97
C PHE A 55 8.00 3.14 -2.68
N SER A 56 7.84 1.81 -2.56
CA SER A 56 8.17 1.09 -1.33
C SER A 56 9.52 0.37 -1.36
N GLU A 57 10.26 0.46 -2.47
CA GLU A 57 11.65 0.00 -2.54
C GLU A 57 12.53 0.77 -1.55
N LYS A 58 13.44 0.07 -0.86
CA LYS A 58 14.20 0.61 0.28
C LYS A 58 14.94 1.92 -0.02
N ASP A 59 15.50 2.05 -1.21
CA ASP A 59 16.29 3.20 -1.62
C ASP A 59 15.49 4.20 -2.50
N SER A 60 14.16 4.04 -2.54
CA SER A 60 13.28 4.91 -3.34
C SER A 60 13.10 6.28 -2.70
N ASN A 61 13.35 7.33 -3.49
CA ASN A 61 13.03 8.72 -3.14
C ASN A 61 11.88 9.26 -4.02
N LEU A 62 11.14 8.38 -4.70
CA LEU A 62 10.11 8.81 -5.66
C LEU A 62 8.96 9.53 -4.96
N ALA A 63 8.56 9.10 -3.76
CA ALA A 63 7.45 9.71 -3.04
C ALA A 63 7.77 11.16 -2.62
N THR A 64 9.02 11.38 -2.18
CA THR A 64 9.51 12.70 -1.78
C THR A 64 9.77 13.61 -2.98
N THR A 65 10.23 13.05 -4.10
CA THR A 65 10.54 13.79 -5.34
C THR A 65 9.28 14.13 -6.15
N HIS A 66 8.29 13.23 -6.18
CA HIS A 66 7.07 13.35 -6.96
C HIS A 66 5.82 13.38 -6.05
N GLN A 67 5.76 14.37 -5.17
CA GLN A 67 4.70 14.47 -4.15
C GLN A 67 3.27 14.47 -4.71
N HIS A 68 3.06 15.04 -5.91
CA HIS A 68 1.73 15.01 -6.55
C HIS A 68 1.30 13.59 -6.91
N LEU A 69 2.21 12.80 -7.49
CA LEU A 69 1.97 11.40 -7.82
C LEU A 69 1.79 10.56 -6.55
N TRP A 70 2.58 10.81 -5.51
CA TRP A 70 2.42 10.19 -4.19
C TRP A 70 1.03 10.43 -3.60
N ARG A 71 0.57 11.69 -3.58
CA ARG A 71 -0.78 12.04 -3.10
C ARG A 71 -1.87 11.38 -3.95
N ALA A 72 -1.71 11.33 -5.27
CA ALA A 72 -2.65 10.63 -6.15
C ALA A 72 -2.71 9.12 -5.84
N PHE A 73 -1.56 8.51 -5.55
CA PHE A 73 -1.45 7.12 -5.13
C PHE A 73 -2.14 6.88 -3.77
N LEU A 74 -1.88 7.71 -2.75
CA LEU A 74 -2.55 7.61 -1.45
C LEU A 74 -4.08 7.71 -1.59
N GLY A 75 -4.58 8.53 -2.52
CA GLY A 75 -5.99 8.62 -2.84
C GLY A 75 -6.62 7.30 -3.32
N ARG A 76 -5.83 6.30 -3.74
CA ARG A 76 -6.32 4.96 -4.14
C ARG A 76 -6.54 4.01 -2.97
N PHE A 77 -6.08 4.33 -1.77
CA PHE A 77 -6.58 3.66 -0.57
C PHE A 77 -8.10 3.83 -0.41
N ASN A 78 -8.68 4.87 -1.03
CA ASN A 78 -10.12 5.14 -1.08
C ASN A 78 -10.77 4.80 -2.44
N ASP A 79 -10.16 3.94 -3.25
CA ASP A 79 -10.73 3.54 -4.54
C ASP A 79 -12.10 2.84 -4.38
N ILE A 80 -13.00 3.05 -5.34
CA ILE A 80 -14.30 2.39 -5.36
C ILE A 80 -14.16 0.87 -5.49
N ASN A 81 -13.13 0.41 -6.19
CA ASN A 81 -12.87 -1.01 -6.36
C ASN A 81 -12.14 -1.57 -5.13
N VAL A 82 -12.76 -2.56 -4.48
CA VAL A 82 -12.22 -3.23 -3.29
C VAL A 82 -10.84 -3.84 -3.51
N PHE A 83 -10.56 -4.42 -4.68
CA PHE A 83 -9.27 -5.06 -4.96
C PHE A 83 -8.12 -4.06 -5.01
N ILE A 84 -8.39 -2.82 -5.45
CA ILE A 84 -7.39 -1.75 -5.44
C ILE A 84 -7.09 -1.32 -4.00
N ARG A 85 -8.13 -1.18 -3.15
CA ARG A 85 -7.96 -0.87 -1.73
C ARG A 85 -7.15 -1.96 -1.00
N ILE A 86 -7.50 -3.23 -1.21
CA ILE A 86 -6.75 -4.38 -0.70
C ILE A 86 -5.28 -4.28 -1.13
N LYS A 87 -5.03 -4.04 -2.43
CA LYS A 87 -3.67 -3.95 -2.97
C LYS A 87 -2.87 -2.83 -2.29
N CYS A 88 -3.47 -1.66 -2.08
CA CYS A 88 -2.82 -0.55 -1.38
C CYS A 88 -2.44 -0.95 0.05
N VAL A 89 -3.37 -1.55 0.80
CA VAL A 89 -3.14 -1.97 2.18
C VAL A 89 -2.03 -3.02 2.28
N GLN A 90 -1.99 -4.00 1.38
CA GLN A 90 -0.96 -5.05 1.35
C GLN A 90 0.47 -4.51 1.26
N TYR A 91 0.68 -3.36 0.60
CA TYR A 91 2.01 -2.72 0.53
C TYR A 91 2.37 -1.86 1.74
N SER A 92 1.42 -1.56 2.63
CA SER A 92 1.62 -0.66 3.78
C SER A 92 2.79 -1.09 4.67
N MET A 93 2.98 -2.41 4.84
CA MET A 93 4.12 -2.96 5.57
C MET A 93 5.47 -2.49 4.98
N HIS A 94 5.62 -2.50 3.65
CA HIS A 94 6.87 -2.08 3.02
C HIS A 94 7.14 -0.60 3.26
N PHE A 95 6.12 0.25 3.16
CA PHE A 95 6.27 1.68 3.48
C PHE A 95 6.65 1.91 4.94
N LEU A 96 5.99 1.23 5.88
CA LEU A 96 6.26 1.38 7.31
C LEU A 96 7.70 0.97 7.67
N LEU A 97 8.20 -0.10 7.06
CA LEU A 97 9.57 -0.60 7.29
C LEU A 97 10.62 0.25 6.61
N ASN A 98 10.42 0.59 5.33
CA ASN A 98 11.47 1.13 4.48
C ASN A 98 11.54 2.67 4.51
N HIS A 99 10.43 3.35 4.82
CA HIS A 99 10.30 4.80 4.66
C HIS A 99 9.74 5.48 5.92
N PRO A 100 10.58 5.76 6.94
CA PRO A 100 10.15 6.46 8.15
C PRO A 100 9.42 7.77 7.89
N GLU A 101 9.84 8.52 6.88
CA GLU A 101 9.26 9.80 6.45
C GLU A 101 7.84 9.67 5.89
N LEU A 102 7.45 8.49 5.40
CA LEU A 102 6.11 8.22 4.85
C LEU A 102 5.15 7.60 5.88
N ARG A 103 5.63 7.24 7.07
CA ARG A 103 4.82 6.54 8.08
C ARG A 103 3.55 7.27 8.47
N ARG A 104 3.60 8.61 8.57
CA ARG A 104 2.42 9.41 8.92
C ARG A 104 1.32 9.26 7.87
N ASP A 105 1.66 9.46 6.59
CA ASP A 105 0.73 9.35 5.48
C ASP A 105 0.10 7.95 5.40
N ILE A 106 0.91 6.91 5.61
CA ILE A 106 0.43 5.51 5.62
C ILE A 106 -0.46 5.22 6.85
N THR A 107 -0.11 5.75 8.01
CA THR A 107 -0.91 5.58 9.23
C THR A 107 -2.28 6.24 9.06
N GLU A 108 -2.34 7.43 8.44
CA GLU A 108 -3.59 8.13 8.14
C GLU A 108 -4.48 7.33 7.16
N THR A 109 -3.91 6.71 6.12
CA THR A 109 -4.69 5.87 5.21
C THR A 109 -5.18 4.59 5.88
N LEU A 110 -4.34 3.94 6.70
CA LEU A 110 -4.71 2.74 7.48
C LEU A 110 -5.80 3.04 8.51
N LYS A 111 -5.78 4.21 9.15
CA LYS A 111 -6.82 4.67 10.08
C LYS A 111 -8.21 4.62 9.44
N LEU A 112 -8.31 5.05 8.19
CA LEU A 112 -9.55 5.01 7.42
C LEU A 112 -9.92 3.59 6.97
N ARG A 113 -8.93 2.73 6.69
CA ARG A 113 -9.15 1.36 6.20
C ARG A 113 -9.42 0.34 7.28
N GLN A 114 -9.03 0.58 8.53
CA GLN A 114 -9.36 -0.33 9.63
C GLN A 114 -10.88 -0.42 9.87
N HIS A 115 -11.64 0.60 9.44
CA HIS A 115 -13.10 0.67 9.46
C HIS A 115 -13.77 0.45 8.10
N ASP A 116 -13.05 -0.10 7.11
CA ASP A 116 -13.60 -0.31 5.77
C ASP A 116 -14.88 -1.18 5.80
N SER A 117 -15.84 -0.94 4.90
CA SER A 117 -17.06 -1.76 4.80
C SER A 117 -16.73 -3.22 4.46
N GLU A 118 -15.68 -3.43 3.65
CA GLU A 118 -15.28 -4.73 3.16
C GLU A 118 -14.39 -5.46 4.16
N GLU A 119 -14.81 -6.66 4.58
CA GLU A 119 -14.10 -7.42 5.61
C GLU A 119 -12.67 -7.79 5.20
N ASN A 120 -12.42 -8.00 3.92
CA ASN A 120 -11.09 -8.36 3.43
C ASN A 120 -10.13 -7.17 3.50
N VAL A 121 -10.60 -5.93 3.31
CA VAL A 121 -9.76 -4.74 3.50
C VAL A 121 -9.38 -4.59 4.97
N ARG A 122 -10.35 -4.72 5.89
CA ARG A 122 -10.08 -4.67 7.34
C ARG A 122 -9.11 -5.77 7.79
N TYR A 123 -9.27 -6.98 7.26
CA TYR A 123 -8.36 -8.09 7.52
C TYR A 123 -6.92 -7.76 7.09
N GLU A 124 -6.74 -7.22 5.89
CA GLU A 124 -5.43 -6.86 5.36
C GLU A 124 -4.75 -5.74 6.16
N VAL A 125 -5.52 -4.82 6.78
CA VAL A 125 -4.95 -3.81 7.68
C VAL A 125 -4.28 -4.48 8.88
N VAL A 126 -4.97 -5.45 9.51
CA VAL A 126 -4.40 -6.23 10.63
C VAL A 126 -3.14 -6.95 10.18
N MET A 127 -3.21 -7.63 9.03
CA MET A 127 -2.08 -8.40 8.51
C MET A 127 -0.87 -7.52 8.19
N ALA A 128 -1.07 -6.35 7.59
CA ALA A 128 0.01 -5.41 7.28
C ALA A 128 0.72 -4.92 8.55
N ILE A 129 -0.02 -4.55 9.59
CA ILE A 129 0.56 -4.08 10.86
C ILE A 129 1.28 -5.22 11.59
N VAL A 130 0.65 -6.39 11.69
CA VAL A 130 1.27 -7.56 12.33
C VAL A 130 2.51 -8.03 11.58
N ALA A 131 2.49 -8.02 10.25
CA ALA A 131 3.66 -8.36 9.44
C ALA A 131 4.80 -7.34 9.58
N THR A 132 4.46 -6.06 9.79
CA THR A 132 5.44 -5.02 10.13
C THR A 132 6.08 -5.33 11.48
N ALA A 133 5.29 -5.56 12.53
CA ALA A 133 5.79 -5.87 13.87
C ALA A 133 6.67 -7.14 13.91
N LYS A 134 6.34 -8.15 13.09
CA LYS A 134 7.16 -9.38 12.96
C LYS A 134 8.56 -9.12 12.41
N ARG A 135 8.72 -8.09 11.58
CA ARG A 135 9.98 -7.79 10.90
C ARG A 135 10.78 -6.72 11.64
N ASP A 136 10.08 -5.71 12.15
CA ASP A 136 10.62 -4.66 12.98
C ASP A 136 9.56 -4.22 13.99
N PHE A 137 9.75 -4.68 15.23
CA PHE A 137 8.83 -4.44 16.33
C PHE A 137 8.78 -2.97 16.73
N GLU A 138 9.88 -2.23 16.61
CA GLU A 138 9.96 -0.83 17.06
C GLU A 138 9.01 0.06 16.25
N VAL A 139 8.86 -0.23 14.95
CA VAL A 139 7.97 0.52 14.05
C VAL A 139 6.53 0.52 14.54
N VAL A 140 6.05 -0.60 15.07
CA VAL A 140 4.66 -0.73 15.53
C VAL A 140 4.53 -0.35 17.00
N SER A 141 5.47 -0.76 17.85
CA SER A 141 5.42 -0.48 19.30
C SER A 141 5.55 1.01 19.64
N GLN A 142 6.26 1.78 18.82
CA GLN A 142 6.37 3.24 18.97
C GLN A 142 5.18 4.02 18.39
N SER A 143 4.23 3.33 17.74
CA SER A 143 3.08 3.96 17.10
C SER A 143 1.77 3.54 17.78
N GLU A 144 1.29 4.37 18.71
CA GLU A 144 0.03 4.16 19.42
C GLU A 144 -1.15 3.92 18.45
N ASP A 145 -1.25 4.72 17.38
CA ASP A 145 -2.29 4.57 16.35
C ASP A 145 -2.32 3.15 15.73
N LEU A 146 -1.16 2.58 15.36
CA LEU A 146 -1.11 1.27 14.71
C LEU A 146 -1.52 0.15 15.69
N LEU A 147 -1.10 0.25 16.95
CA LEU A 147 -1.54 -0.66 18.00
C LEU A 147 -3.05 -0.55 18.24
N GLU A 148 -3.58 0.67 18.28
CA GLU A 148 -5.01 0.92 18.47
C GLU A 148 -5.85 0.32 17.34
N PHE A 149 -5.41 0.44 16.08
CA PHE A 149 -6.12 -0.15 14.95
C PHE A 149 -6.26 -1.67 15.10
N VAL A 150 -5.18 -2.37 15.50
CA VAL A 150 -5.23 -3.81 15.74
C VAL A 150 -6.08 -4.13 16.97
N LYS A 151 -5.96 -3.35 18.05
CA LYS A 151 -6.77 -3.50 19.27
C LYS A 151 -8.26 -3.42 18.96
N GLU A 152 -8.71 -2.41 18.23
CA GLU A 152 -10.12 -2.28 17.85
C GLU A 152 -10.60 -3.45 17.00
N ARG A 153 -9.75 -3.99 16.12
CA ARG A 153 -10.09 -5.17 15.30
C ARG A 153 -10.25 -6.46 16.11
N THR A 154 -9.81 -6.51 17.37
CA THR A 154 -10.16 -7.64 18.27
C THR A 154 -11.67 -7.73 18.54
N LEU A 155 -12.41 -6.64 18.32
CA LEU A 155 -13.87 -6.56 18.46
C LEU A 155 -14.60 -6.63 17.11
N ASP A 156 -13.90 -6.95 16.01
CA ASP A 156 -14.52 -7.03 14.68
C ASP A 156 -15.66 -8.07 14.64
N LYS A 157 -16.71 -7.81 13.87
CA LYS A 157 -17.83 -8.75 13.70
C LYS A 157 -17.38 -10.10 13.15
N LYS A 158 -16.31 -10.13 12.33
CA LYS A 158 -15.81 -11.33 11.68
C LYS A 158 -14.78 -12.05 12.54
N PHE A 159 -15.07 -13.31 12.87
CA PHE A 159 -14.21 -14.14 13.71
C PHE A 159 -12.77 -14.22 13.20
N LYS A 160 -12.57 -14.40 11.88
CA LYS A 160 -11.24 -14.47 11.28
C LYS A 160 -10.38 -13.24 11.60
N ILE A 161 -10.97 -12.05 11.60
CA ILE A 161 -10.28 -10.79 11.85
C ILE A 161 -9.93 -10.69 13.34
N ARG A 162 -10.90 -10.98 14.23
CA ARG A 162 -10.65 -10.99 15.68
C ARG A 162 -9.51 -11.93 16.05
N LYS A 163 -9.51 -13.14 15.49
CA LYS A 163 -8.49 -14.16 15.75
C LYS A 163 -7.10 -13.65 15.37
N GLU A 164 -6.93 -13.09 14.18
CA GLU A 164 -5.63 -12.57 13.75
C GLU A 164 -5.22 -11.34 14.56
N ALA A 165 -6.14 -10.44 14.89
CA ALA A 165 -5.84 -9.27 15.71
C ALA A 165 -5.35 -9.67 17.12
N MET A 166 -6.06 -10.58 17.79
CA MET A 166 -5.65 -11.09 19.12
C MET A 166 -4.30 -11.81 19.05
N SER A 167 -4.09 -12.65 18.03
CA SER A 167 -2.83 -13.38 17.83
C SER A 167 -1.67 -12.41 17.56
N GLY A 168 -1.92 -11.35 16.78
CA GLY A 168 -0.98 -10.29 16.49
C GLY A 168 -0.56 -9.52 17.74
N LEU A 169 -1.52 -9.08 18.56
CA LEU A 169 -1.22 -8.38 19.81
C LEU A 169 -0.51 -9.26 20.83
N ALA A 170 -0.90 -10.54 20.93
CA ALA A 170 -0.22 -11.49 21.80
C ALA A 170 1.26 -11.67 21.40
N MET A 171 1.54 -11.66 20.10
CA MET A 171 2.91 -11.69 19.58
C MET A 171 3.68 -10.39 19.87
N ILE A 172 3.03 -9.23 19.75
CA ILE A 172 3.63 -7.92 20.07
C ILE A 172 3.93 -7.80 21.57
N TYR A 173 3.10 -8.37 22.43
CA TYR A 173 3.29 -8.32 23.88
C TYR A 173 4.45 -9.18 24.39
N ARG A 174 4.74 -10.30 23.72
CA ARG A 174 5.73 -11.29 24.14
C ARG A 174 7.15 -10.86 23.82
#